data_AF-A0A084T0Q4-F1
#
_entry.id   AF-A0A084T0Q4-F1
#
_cell.length_a   1.000
_cell.length_b   1.000
_cell.length_c   1.000
_cell.angle_alpha   90.00
_cell.angle_beta   90.00
_cell.angle_gamma   90.00
#
_symmetry.space_group_name_H-M   'P 1'
#
loop_
_entity.id
_entity.type
_entity.pdbx_description
1 polymer ?
#
loop_
_entity_poly.entity_id
_entity_poly.type
_entity_poly.pdbx_seq_one_letter_code
_entity_poly.pdbx_strand_id
1 'polypeptide(L)'
;MTPRLRRHFEHELNQSGEAEMRGDHASAWTFLERAHILSQAHAGPHIRVHCAMLAFAWRRRNVREFLGQIPRVLLAGPGSLFGRAPLGNTGGANVGIFTPMPIPEDLQALLRDTSP
;
A
#
# COMPACT_ATOMS: atom_id res chain seq x y z
N MET A 1 -8.01 -0.18 -12.27
CA MET A 1 -8.33 0.84 -11.25
C MET A 1 -9.27 1.86 -11.86
N THR A 2 -10.46 2.06 -11.29
CA THR A 2 -11.41 3.09 -11.74
C THR A 2 -10.83 4.50 -11.53
N PRO A 3 -11.32 5.54 -12.23
CA PRO A 3 -10.85 6.91 -12.03
C PRO A 3 -11.02 7.39 -10.59
N ARG A 4 -12.12 7.03 -9.93
CA ARG A 4 -12.36 7.38 -8.51
C ARG A 4 -11.35 6.71 -7.59
N LEU A 5 -11.17 5.39 -7.72
CA LEU A 5 -10.19 4.64 -6.92
C LEU A 5 -8.76 5.16 -7.15
N ARG A 6 -8.41 5.51 -8.39
CA ARG A 6 -7.13 6.13 -8.73
C ARG A 6 -6.92 7.46 -8.02
N ARG A 7 -7.92 8.36 -8.02
CA ARG A 7 -7.79 9.64 -7.31
C ARG A 7 -7.54 9.45 -5.81
N HIS A 8 -8.22 8.51 -5.18
CA HIS A 8 -7.98 8.21 -3.77
C HIS A 8 -6.59 7.60 -3.55
N PHE A 9 -6.16 6.66 -4.39
CA PHE A 9 -4.80 6.12 -4.33
C PHE A 9 -3.73 7.21 -4.44
N GLU A 10 -3.83 8.13 -5.40
CA GLU A 10 -2.91 9.26 -5.53
C GLU A 10 -2.98 10.21 -4.33
N HIS A 11 -4.18 10.44 -3.79
CA HIS A 11 -4.37 11.26 -2.61
C HIS A 11 -3.62 10.67 -1.40
N GLU A 12 -3.76 9.38 -1.12
CA GLU A 12 -3.04 8.71 -0.04
C GLU A 12 -1.51 8.80 -0.23
N LEU A 13 -0.99 8.61 -1.45
CA LEU A 13 0.44 8.78 -1.74
C LEU A 13 0.93 10.22 -1.50
N ASN A 14 0.14 11.23 -1.90
CA ASN A 14 0.48 12.64 -1.67
C ASN A 14 0.45 13.00 -0.19
N GLN A 15 -0.59 12.58 0.53
CA GLN A 15 -0.73 12.79 1.98
C GLN A 15 0.43 12.14 2.76
N SER A 16 0.89 10.97 2.31
CA SER A 16 2.09 10.34 2.87
C SER A 16 3.33 11.22 2.75
N GLY A 17 3.58 11.75 1.54
CA GLY A 17 4.70 12.66 1.28
C GLY A 17 4.62 13.94 2.10
N GLU A 18 3.44 14.56 2.18
CA GLU A 18 3.24 15.77 2.99
C GLU A 18 3.43 15.52 4.49
N ALA A 19 2.91 14.40 5.01
CA ALA A 19 3.11 14.02 6.40
C ALA A 19 4.59 13.77 6.70
N GLU A 20 5.31 13.12 5.79
CA GLU A 20 6.75 12.90 5.91
C GLU A 20 7.52 14.24 5.95
N MET A 21 7.16 15.20 5.08
CA MET A 21 7.75 16.55 5.07
C MET A 21 7.52 17.32 6.37
N ARG A 22 6.38 17.10 7.04
CA ARG A 22 6.09 17.70 8.36
C ARG A 22 6.73 16.96 9.53
N GLY A 23 7.44 15.85 9.28
CA GLY A 23 8.02 15.00 10.32
C GLY A 23 7.03 14.04 10.99
N ASP A 24 5.80 13.97 10.51
CA ASP A 24 4.78 13.05 11.02
C ASP A 24 4.90 11.69 10.31
N HIS A 25 5.89 10.91 10.76
CA HIS A 25 6.21 9.61 10.17
C HIS A 25 5.15 8.55 10.41
N ALA A 26 4.39 8.64 11.50
CA ALA A 26 3.33 7.70 11.80
C ALA A 26 2.20 7.86 10.78
N SER A 27 1.72 9.08 10.59
CA SER A 27 0.69 9.37 9.58
C SER A 27 1.21 9.05 8.17
N ALA A 28 2.46 9.40 7.86
CA ALA A 28 3.06 9.09 6.56
C ALA A 28 3.00 7.59 6.25
N TRP A 29 3.29 6.74 7.23
CA TRP A 29 3.21 5.29 7.08
C TRP A 29 1.76 4.81 6.93
N THR A 30 0.82 5.31 7.75
CA THR A 30 -0.60 4.96 7.64
C THR A 30 -1.16 5.29 6.26
N PHE A 31 -0.79 6.42 5.66
CA PHE A 31 -1.19 6.76 4.29
C PHE A 31 -0.62 5.77 3.25
N LEU A 32 0.60 5.26 3.43
CA LEU A 32 1.14 4.20 2.55
C LEU A 32 0.40 2.89 2.71
N GLU A 33 0.07 2.48 3.93
CA GLU A 33 -0.71 1.25 4.20
C GLU A 33 -2.07 1.30 3.51
N ARG A 34 -2.73 2.46 3.54
CA ARG A 34 -4.02 2.70 2.88
C ARG A 34 -3.89 2.69 1.36
N ALA A 35 -2.88 3.38 0.81
CA ALA A 35 -2.57 3.30 -0.62
C ALA A 35 -2.30 1.85 -1.07
N HIS A 36 -1.63 1.06 -0.22
CA HIS A 36 -1.38 -0.36 -0.45
C HIS A 36 -2.67 -1.15 -0.55
N ILE A 37 -3.57 -1.04 0.43
CA ILE A 37 -4.89 -1.69 0.42
C ILE A 37 -5.69 -1.34 -0.85
N LEU A 38 -5.72 -0.06 -1.26
CA LEU A 38 -6.46 0.38 -2.45
C LEU A 38 -5.86 -0.16 -3.77
N SER A 39 -4.59 -0.54 -3.77
CA SER A 39 -3.86 -0.96 -4.96
C SER A 39 -3.83 -2.47 -5.20
N GLN A 40 -4.24 -3.29 -4.23
CA GLN A 40 -3.97 -4.74 -4.21
C GLN A 40 -4.46 -5.50 -5.44
N ALA A 41 -5.55 -5.08 -6.07
CA ALA A 41 -6.09 -5.67 -7.31
C ALA A 41 -5.42 -5.13 -8.59
N HIS A 42 -4.40 -4.30 -8.48
CA HIS A 42 -3.79 -3.55 -9.59
C HIS A 42 -2.26 -3.59 -9.52
N ALA A 43 -1.65 -4.50 -10.28
CA ALA A 43 -0.22 -4.79 -10.23
C ALA A 43 0.69 -3.55 -10.31
N GLY A 44 0.46 -2.64 -11.28
CA GLY A 44 1.27 -1.42 -11.42
C GLY A 44 1.19 -0.50 -10.19
N PRO A 45 -0.01 -0.05 -9.79
CA PRO A 45 -0.19 0.70 -8.54
C PRO A 45 0.37 0.00 -7.29
N HIS A 46 0.24 -1.33 -7.20
CA HIS A 46 0.72 -2.12 -6.07
C HIS A 46 2.25 -2.17 -5.99
N ILE A 47 2.93 -2.32 -7.13
CA ILE A 47 4.39 -2.20 -7.18
C ILE A 47 4.81 -0.78 -6.78
N ARG A 48 4.12 0.25 -7.28
CA ARG A 48 4.44 1.66 -6.99
C ARG A 48 4.40 1.96 -5.49
N VAL A 49 3.38 1.50 -4.77
CA VAL A 49 3.29 1.75 -3.32
C VAL A 49 4.32 0.95 -2.52
N HIS A 50 4.67 -0.28 -2.93
CA HIS A 50 5.80 -0.98 -2.32
C HIS A 50 7.14 -0.26 -2.54
N CYS A 51 7.37 0.31 -3.73
CA CYS A 51 8.53 1.17 -3.97
C CYS A 51 8.53 2.41 -3.06
N ALA A 52 7.36 3.02 -2.83
CA ALA A 52 7.22 4.15 -1.91
C ALA A 52 7.50 3.74 -0.44
N MET A 53 6.98 2.58 0.01
CA MET A 53 7.27 2.01 1.33
C MET A 53 8.76 1.67 1.50
N LEU A 54 9.39 1.09 0.49
CA LEU A 54 10.83 0.80 0.49
C LEU A 54 11.66 2.08 0.61
N ALA A 55 11.30 3.12 -0.16
CA ALA A 55 11.99 4.42 -0.12
C ALA A 55 11.79 5.12 1.23
N PHE A 56 10.60 5.04 1.81
CA PHE A 56 10.31 5.53 3.16
C PHE A 56 11.19 4.82 4.19
N ALA A 57 11.21 3.48 4.17
CA ALA A 57 12.03 2.67 5.08
C ALA A 57 13.53 3.03 4.98
N TRP A 58 14.03 3.24 3.76
CA TRP A 58 15.40 3.69 3.52
C TRP A 58 15.68 5.06 4.15
N ARG A 59 14.84 6.07 3.89
CA ARG A 59 14.99 7.42 4.46
C ARG A 59 14.92 7.41 5.99
N ARG A 60 14.10 6.53 6.56
CA ARG A 60 13.96 6.35 8.02
C ARG A 60 15.01 5.43 8.64
N ARG A 61 15.94 4.87 7.84
CA ARG A 61 16.92 3.86 8.27
C ARG A 61 16.29 2.66 8.98
N ASN A 62 15.05 2.32 8.62
CA ASN A 62 14.35 1.16 9.14
C ASN A 62 14.75 -0.08 8.34
N VAL A 63 15.84 -0.72 8.76
CA VAL A 63 16.42 -1.88 8.07
C VAL A 63 15.46 -3.07 8.00
N ARG A 64 14.69 -3.30 9.07
CA ARG A 64 13.69 -4.39 9.12
C ARG A 64 12.63 -4.20 8.03
N GLU A 65 12.10 -2.99 7.90
CA GLU A 65 11.10 -2.68 6.89
C GLU A 65 11.70 -2.73 5.48
N PHE A 66 12.90 -2.17 5.31
CA PHE A 66 13.60 -2.19 4.02
C PHE A 66 13.78 -3.63 3.49
N LEU A 67 14.31 -4.54 4.32
CA LEU A 67 14.48 -5.94 3.94
C LEU A 67 13.15 -6.66 3.72
N GLY A 68 12.10 -6.33 4.49
CA GLY A 68 10.78 -6.93 4.34
C GLY A 68 10.03 -6.53 3.06
N GLN A 69 10.33 -5.34 2.52
CA GLN A 69 9.73 -4.83 1.28
C GLN A 69 10.32 -5.46 0.01
N ILE A 70 11.60 -5.86 0.01
CA ILE A 70 12.25 -6.48 -1.17
C ILE A 70 11.45 -7.66 -1.76
N PRO A 71 11.09 -8.71 -0.98
CA PRO A 71 10.30 -9.81 -1.53
C PRO A 71 8.90 -9.35 -1.95
N ARG A 72 8.34 -8.30 -1.33
CA ARG A 72 7.01 -7.78 -1.67
C ARG A 72 6.99 -7.06 -3.00
N VAL A 73 8.00 -6.25 -3.32
CA VAL A 73 8.14 -5.64 -4.65
C VAL A 73 8.19 -6.72 -5.74
N LEU A 74 8.91 -7.82 -5.49
CA LEU A 74 9.05 -8.93 -6.45
C LEU A 74 7.75 -9.74 -6.62
N LEU A 75 7.00 -9.96 -5.54
CA LEU A 75 5.79 -10.80 -5.52
C LEU A 75 4.48 -10.03 -5.78
N ALA A 76 4.46 -8.72 -5.55
CA ALA A 76 3.27 -7.89 -5.64
C ALA A 76 2.64 -7.90 -7.04
N GLY A 77 3.47 -7.77 -8.08
CA GLY A 77 3.02 -7.78 -9.47
C GLY A 77 2.26 -9.06 -9.83
N PRO A 78 2.89 -10.25 -9.73
CA PRO A 78 2.23 -11.52 -9.99
C PRO A 78 1.03 -11.77 -9.05
N GLY A 79 1.17 -11.49 -7.76
CA GLY A 79 0.10 -11.69 -6.77
C GLY A 79 -1.16 -10.89 -7.09
N SER A 80 -1.01 -9.61 -7.46
CA SER A 80 -2.12 -8.77 -7.91
C SER A 80 -2.70 -9.22 -9.24
N LEU A 81 -1.85 -9.57 -10.21
CA LEU A 81 -2.30 -9.95 -11.55
C LEU A 81 -3.15 -11.22 -11.53
N PHE A 82 -2.82 -12.18 -10.67
CA PHE A 82 -3.58 -13.42 -10.49
C PHE A 82 -4.72 -13.31 -9.46
N GLY A 83 -5.01 -12.11 -8.93
CA GLY A 83 -6.07 -11.91 -7.94
C GLY A 83 -5.83 -12.61 -6.59
N ARG A 84 -4.57 -12.89 -6.25
CA ARG A 84 -4.17 -13.59 -5.02
C ARG A 84 -3.58 -12.67 -3.95
N ALA A 85 -3.68 -11.35 -4.14
CA ALA A 85 -3.26 -10.40 -3.12
C ALA A 85 -4.15 -10.54 -1.87
N PRO A 86 -3.58 -10.61 -0.65
CA PRO A 86 -4.36 -10.80 0.57
C PRO A 86 -5.12 -9.52 0.92
N LEU A 87 -6.44 -9.52 0.74
CA LEU A 87 -7.29 -8.35 0.94
C LEU A 87 -7.06 -7.71 2.32
N GLY A 88 -6.92 -6.38 2.32
CA GLY A 88 -6.77 -5.55 3.52
C GLY A 88 -5.40 -5.60 4.18
N ASN A 89 -4.47 -6.44 3.73
CA ASN A 89 -3.10 -6.44 4.22
C ASN A 89 -2.47 -5.04 4.09
N THR A 90 -1.80 -4.55 5.12
CA THR A 90 -1.23 -3.19 5.14
C THR A 90 0.13 -3.08 4.44
N GLY A 91 0.76 -4.21 4.11
CA GLY A 91 2.00 -4.26 3.34
C GLY A 91 3.29 -4.19 4.17
N GLY A 92 3.21 -3.89 5.47
CA GLY A 92 4.37 -3.78 6.35
C GLY A 92 5.12 -5.09 6.60
N ALA A 93 6.39 -5.00 7.01
CA ALA A 93 7.23 -6.15 7.37
C ALA A 93 6.89 -6.76 8.75
N ASN A 94 6.01 -6.11 9.52
CA ASN A 94 5.46 -6.61 10.77
C ASN A 94 4.26 -7.56 10.59
N VAL A 95 3.73 -7.69 9.36
CA VAL A 95 2.61 -8.59 9.04
C VAL A 95 3.04 -9.67 8.04
N GLY A 96 2.37 -10.83 8.06
CA GLY A 96 2.62 -11.91 7.11
C GLY A 96 2.25 -11.52 5.67
N ILE A 97 3.01 -12.00 4.68
CA ILE A 97 2.84 -11.62 3.26
C ILE A 97 1.49 -12.05 2.69
N PHE A 98 0.91 -13.13 3.23
CA PHE A 98 -0.35 -13.72 2.77
C PHE A 98 -1.47 -13.58 3.81
N THR A 99 -1.29 -12.74 4.83
CA THR A 99 -2.27 -12.57 5.91
C THR A 99 -3.36 -11.60 5.47
N PRO A 100 -4.62 -12.03 5.28
CA PRO A 100 -5.74 -11.11 5.06
C PRO A 100 -6.01 -10.32 6.34
N MET A 101 -6.49 -9.09 6.19
CA MET A 101 -6.79 -8.20 7.31
C MET A 101 -8.10 -7.45 7.06
N PRO A 102 -8.78 -6.95 8.12
CA PRO A 102 -9.93 -6.07 7.95
C PRO A 102 -9.57 -4.83 7.14
N ILE A 103 -10.41 -4.49 6.16
CA ILE A 103 -10.29 -3.26 5.38
C ILE A 103 -11.00 -2.14 6.15
N PRO A 104 -10.37 -0.97 6.38
CA PRO A 104 -11.04 0.21 6.95
C PRO A 104 -12.34 0.56 6.21
N GLU A 105 -13.39 0.94 6.94
CA GLU A 105 -14.74 1.12 6.40
C GLU A 105 -14.80 2.12 5.25
N ASP A 106 -14.01 3.19 5.35
CA ASP A 106 -13.91 4.23 4.33
C ASP A 106 -13.27 3.72 3.03
N LEU A 107 -12.28 2.81 3.12
CA LEU A 107 -11.68 2.15 1.96
C LEU A 107 -12.61 1.08 1.36
N GLN A 108 -13.39 0.37 2.19
CA GLN A 108 -14.36 -0.60 1.69
C GLN A 108 -15.35 0.03 0.72
N ALA A 109 -15.86 1.24 1.03
CA ALA A 109 -16.78 1.96 0.17
C ALA A 109 -16.16 2.23 -1.22
N LEU A 110 -14.88 2.58 -1.27
CA LEU A 110 -14.15 2.85 -2.51
C LEU A 110 -13.90 1.59 -3.35
N LEU A 111 -13.67 0.46 -2.69
CA LEU A 111 -13.40 -0.82 -3.35
C LEU A 111 -14.69 -1.48 -3.89
N ARG A 112 -15.83 -1.34 -3.19
CA ARG A 112 -17.13 -1.86 -3.64
C ARG A 112 -17.61 -1.21 -4.95
N ASP A 113 -17.34 0.09 -5.13
CA ASP A 113 -17.68 0.85 -6.34
C ASP A 113 -16.82 0.48 -7.57
N THR A 114 -15.98 -0.55 -7.45
CA THR A 114 -15.06 -1.02 -8.50
C THR A 114 -15.35 -2.47 -8.92
N SER A 115 -16.34 -3.14 -8.30
CA SER A 115 -16.84 -4.43 -8.80
C SER A 115 -17.78 -4.23 -10.00
N PRO A 116 -17.66 -5.02 -11.07
CA PRO A 116 -18.68 -5.08 -12.13
C PRO A 116 -20.02 -5.62 -11.60
#